data_AF-A0AAD3CVC2-F1
#
_entry.id   AF-A0AAD3CVC2-F1
#
_cell.length_a   1.000
_cell.length_b   1.000
_cell.length_c   1.000
_cell.angle_alpha   90.00
_cell.angle_beta   90.00
_cell.angle_gamma   90.00
#
_symmetry.space_group_name_H-M   'P 1'
#
loop_
_entity.id
_entity.type
_entity.pdbx_description
1 polymer ?
#
loop_
_entity_poly.entity_id
_entity_poly.type
_entity_poly.pdbx_seq_one_letter_code
_entity_poly.pdbx_strand_id
1 'polypeptide(L)'
;MADDEEKNSSEDTKEMKRRERLEQNRISARESRKRKKTMIEELQRTVIGLSRDNKDLNDRNETLRRQLMELGTKYPQFVPLHAIMGGSMAGFPQPMPGQGVQNGMPMMAQAAVQQAQGGQPQPDVQQQFQQQFQQMQQMQMQALQQQQPVSNTATAPPPLVNGMGQEVSQGKAESKEAPKEETPQV
;
A
#
# COMPACT_ATOMS: atom_id res chain seq x y z
N MET A 1 -30.67 -15.13 -48.20
CA MET A 1 -30.46 -13.67 -48.17
C MET A 1 -31.00 -13.03 -46.89
N ALA A 2 -31.91 -13.66 -46.13
CA ALA A 2 -32.34 -13.14 -44.82
C ALA A 2 -31.34 -13.45 -43.68
N ASP A 3 -30.48 -14.46 -43.83
CA ASP A 3 -29.57 -14.90 -42.76
C ASP A 3 -28.35 -13.99 -42.54
N ASP A 4 -28.06 -13.05 -43.46
CA ASP A 4 -26.91 -12.15 -43.34
C ASP A 4 -27.19 -10.91 -42.46
N GLU A 5 -28.45 -10.49 -42.28
CA GLU A 5 -28.78 -9.33 -41.43
C GLU A 5 -28.69 -9.64 -39.93
N GLU A 6 -29.02 -10.88 -39.52
CA GLU A 6 -29.05 -11.24 -38.10
C GLU A 6 -27.65 -11.27 -37.49
N LYS A 7 -26.64 -11.61 -38.29
CA LYS A 7 -25.23 -11.72 -37.85
C LYS A 7 -24.60 -10.37 -37.55
N ASN A 8 -24.93 -9.32 -38.31
CA ASN A 8 -24.41 -7.97 -38.09
C ASN A 8 -24.86 -7.38 -36.74
N SER A 9 -26.12 -7.59 -36.34
CA SER A 9 -26.62 -7.10 -35.05
C SER A 9 -25.88 -7.71 -33.84
N SER A 10 -25.42 -8.96 -33.97
CA SER A 10 -24.67 -9.67 -32.92
C SER A 10 -23.24 -9.13 -32.78
N GLU A 11 -22.62 -8.67 -33.87
CA GLU A 11 -21.28 -8.09 -33.83
C GLU A 11 -21.28 -6.69 -33.21
N ASP A 12 -22.27 -5.85 -33.56
CA ASP A 12 -22.41 -4.50 -32.99
C ASP A 12 -22.58 -4.54 -31.47
N THR A 13 -23.38 -5.47 -30.94
CA THR A 13 -23.56 -5.61 -29.49
C THR A 13 -22.29 -6.09 -28.76
N LYS A 14 -21.47 -6.92 -29.42
CA LYS A 14 -20.17 -7.35 -28.87
C LYS A 14 -19.17 -6.20 -28.87
N GLU A 15 -19.15 -5.41 -29.93
CA GLU A 15 -18.28 -4.25 -30.03
C GLU A 15 -18.64 -3.17 -28.99
N MET A 16 -19.94 -2.89 -28.80
CA MET A 16 -20.39 -1.98 -27.73
C MET A 16 -19.96 -2.45 -26.35
N LYS A 17 -20.17 -3.73 -26.02
CA LYS A 17 -19.73 -4.31 -24.73
C LYS A 17 -18.22 -4.23 -24.54
N ARG A 18 -17.45 -4.45 -25.61
CA ARG A 18 -15.98 -4.34 -25.56
C ARG A 18 -15.56 -2.90 -25.30
N ARG A 19 -16.18 -1.93 -25.99
CA ARG A 19 -15.91 -0.50 -25.81
C ARG A 19 -16.22 -0.04 -24.39
N GLU A 20 -17.35 -0.47 -23.84
CA GLU A 20 -17.74 -0.18 -22.45
C GLU A 20 -16.72 -0.72 -21.45
N ARG A 21 -16.28 -1.98 -21.60
CA ARG A 21 -15.26 -2.58 -20.73
C ARG A 21 -13.93 -1.83 -20.78
N LEU A 22 -13.51 -1.38 -21.96
CA LEU A 22 -12.27 -0.62 -22.12
C LEU A 22 -12.37 0.76 -21.45
N GLU A 23 -13.52 1.43 -21.56
CA GLU A 23 -13.71 2.71 -20.89
C GLU A 23 -13.78 2.55 -19.36
N GLN A 24 -14.48 1.53 -18.86
CA GLN A 24 -14.47 1.21 -17.43
C GLN A 24 -13.06 0.89 -16.93
N ASN A 25 -12.28 0.08 -17.66
CA ASN A 25 -10.90 -0.22 -17.31
C ASN A 25 -10.04 1.06 -17.27
N ARG A 26 -10.24 1.97 -18.22
CA ARG A 26 -9.54 3.26 -18.27
C ARG A 26 -9.88 4.12 -17.05
N ILE A 27 -11.14 4.18 -16.66
CA ILE A 27 -11.61 4.93 -15.48
C ILE A 27 -11.02 4.31 -14.20
N SER A 28 -11.16 3.00 -14.00
CA SER A 28 -10.63 2.30 -12.81
C SER A 28 -9.11 2.42 -12.69
N ALA A 29 -8.38 2.35 -13.81
CA ALA A 29 -6.93 2.54 -13.82
C ALA A 29 -6.54 3.97 -13.39
N ARG A 30 -7.24 4.99 -13.90
CA ARG A 30 -7.03 6.39 -13.48
C ARG A 30 -7.33 6.59 -12.00
N GLU A 31 -8.44 6.06 -11.52
CA GLU A 31 -8.84 6.16 -10.11
C GLU A 31 -7.84 5.44 -9.19
N SER A 32 -7.39 4.25 -9.56
CA SER A 32 -6.37 3.50 -8.82
C SER A 32 -5.07 4.29 -8.70
N ARG A 33 -4.58 4.87 -9.82
CA ARG A 33 -3.40 5.74 -9.83
C ARG A 33 -3.61 6.96 -8.93
N LYS A 34 -4.78 7.60 -8.98
CA LYS A 34 -5.13 8.74 -8.12
C LYS A 34 -5.09 8.35 -6.64
N ARG A 35 -5.74 7.25 -6.24
CA ARG A 35 -5.74 6.74 -4.86
C ARG A 35 -4.32 6.44 -4.36
N LYS A 36 -3.50 5.76 -5.17
CA LYS A 36 -2.10 5.48 -4.83
C LYS A 36 -1.30 6.76 -4.64
N LYS A 37 -1.48 7.75 -5.53
CA LYS A 37 -0.83 9.06 -5.40
C LYS A 37 -1.22 9.75 -4.09
N THR A 38 -2.51 9.83 -3.78
CA THR A 38 -3.01 10.42 -2.52
C THR A 38 -2.40 9.73 -1.29
N MET A 39 -2.41 8.40 -1.26
CA MET A 39 -1.82 7.63 -0.16
C MET A 39 -0.31 7.91 0.02
N ILE A 40 0.45 7.97 -1.08
CA ILE A 40 1.88 8.31 -1.02
C ILE A 40 2.08 9.72 -0.45
N GLU A 41 1.31 10.71 -0.91
CA GLU A 41 1.43 12.08 -0.41
C GLU A 41 1.05 12.20 1.08
N GLU A 42 0.02 11.47 1.52
CA GLU A 42 -0.37 11.39 2.93
C GLU A 42 0.74 10.75 3.79
N LEU A 43 1.30 9.61 3.36
CA LEU A 43 2.42 8.98 4.04
C LEU A 43 3.63 9.91 4.13
N GLN A 44 3.95 10.62 3.05
CA GLN A 44 5.03 11.61 3.06
C GLN A 44 4.75 12.73 4.07
N ARG A 45 3.51 13.26 4.11
CA ARG A 45 3.10 14.26 5.11
C ARG A 45 3.29 13.72 6.54
N THR A 46 2.87 12.49 6.81
CA THR A 46 3.02 11.85 8.13
C THR A 46 4.49 11.64 8.51
N VAL A 47 5.33 11.13 7.60
CA VAL A 47 6.76 10.91 7.86
C VAL A 47 7.47 12.24 8.15
N ILE A 48 7.17 13.28 7.39
CA ILE A 48 7.73 14.62 7.63
C ILE A 48 7.30 15.14 9.01
N GLY A 49 6.01 15.00 9.35
CA GLY A 49 5.47 15.39 10.66
C GLY A 49 6.18 14.68 11.81
N LEU A 50 6.16 13.34 11.80
CA LEU A 50 6.79 12.52 12.84
C LEU A 50 8.30 12.77 12.96
N SER A 51 8.99 13.04 11.86
CA SER A 51 10.43 13.35 11.89
C SER A 51 10.72 14.69 12.58
N ARG A 52 9.86 15.69 12.36
CA ARG A 52 9.96 16.99 13.06
C ARG A 52 9.65 16.82 14.54
N ASP A 53 8.56 16.14 14.87
CA ASP A 53 8.15 15.92 16.26
C ASP A 53 9.21 15.12 17.04
N ASN A 54 9.81 14.09 16.42
CA ASN A 54 10.89 13.32 17.02
C ASN A 54 12.13 14.17 17.31
N LYS A 55 12.50 15.06 16.36
CA LYS A 55 13.59 16.02 16.57
C LYS A 55 13.30 16.93 17.76
N ASP A 56 12.12 17.53 17.81
CA ASP A 56 11.72 18.42 18.91
C ASP A 56 11.72 17.71 20.27
N LEU A 57 11.28 16.44 20.32
CA LEU A 57 11.35 15.62 21.52
C LEU A 57 12.78 15.30 21.95
N ASN A 58 13.67 15.01 21.01
CA ASN A 58 15.09 14.79 21.31
C ASN A 58 15.75 16.08 21.84
N ASP A 59 15.46 17.24 21.26
CA ASP A 59 15.98 18.54 21.71
C ASP A 59 15.50 18.85 23.14
N ARG A 60 14.23 18.56 23.47
CA ARG A 60 13.69 18.66 24.83
C ARG A 60 14.36 17.70 25.80
N ASN A 61 14.52 16.43 25.41
CA ASN A 61 15.21 15.44 26.23
C ASN A 61 16.66 15.83 26.51
N GLU A 62 17.38 16.32 25.51
CA GLU A 62 18.74 16.81 25.64
C GLU A 62 18.81 18.01 26.61
N THR A 63 17.87 18.95 26.50
CA THR A 63 17.77 20.08 27.43
C THR A 63 17.54 19.62 28.87
N LEU A 64 16.62 18.67 29.09
CA LEU A 64 16.34 18.11 30.41
C LEU A 64 17.55 17.35 30.97
N ARG A 65 18.26 16.59 30.13
CA ARG A 65 19.51 15.91 30.52
C ARG A 65 20.57 16.90 30.98
N ARG A 66 20.74 18.02 30.27
CA ARG A 66 21.65 19.11 30.69
C ARG A 66 21.26 19.70 32.03
N GLN A 67 19.97 20.00 32.23
CA GLN A 67 19.45 20.53 33.51
C GLN A 67 19.66 19.54 34.66
N LEU A 68 19.41 18.25 34.42
CA LEU A 68 19.66 17.20 35.41
C LEU A 68 21.15 17.06 35.75
N MET A 69 22.03 17.21 34.75
CA MET A 69 23.48 17.20 34.97
C MET A 69 23.92 18.40 35.82
N GLU A 70 23.44 19.60 35.51
CA GLU A 70 23.72 20.82 36.28
C GLU A 70 23.20 20.73 37.73
N LEU A 71 22.01 20.17 37.93
CA LEU A 71 21.50 19.91 39.28
C LEU A 71 22.31 18.84 40.01
N GLY A 72 22.74 17.79 39.32
CA GLY A 72 23.57 16.73 39.90
C GLY A 72 24.95 17.21 40.34
N THR A 73 25.55 18.17 39.63
CA THR A 73 26.82 18.79 40.08
C THR A 73 26.61 19.71 41.28
N LYS A 74 25.49 20.45 41.33
CA LYS A 74 25.16 21.33 42.45
C LYS A 74 24.73 20.57 43.72
N TYR A 75 24.12 19.40 43.55
CA TYR A 75 23.49 18.61 44.61
C TYR A 75 23.83 17.11 44.49
N PRO A 76 25.10 16.72 44.73
CA PRO A 76 25.57 15.35 44.47
C PRO A 76 24.85 14.28 45.31
N GLN A 77 24.35 14.64 46.50
CA GLN A 77 23.62 13.72 47.38
C GLN A 77 22.17 13.41 46.92
N PHE A 78 21.59 14.21 46.01
CA PHE A 78 20.17 14.06 45.63
C PHE A 78 19.97 13.44 44.25
N VAL A 79 20.98 13.44 43.38
CA VAL A 79 20.83 12.99 41.99
C VAL A 79 21.93 11.98 41.64
N PRO A 80 21.63 10.67 41.60
CA PRO A 80 22.56 9.67 41.14
C PRO A 80 22.87 9.88 39.65
N LEU A 81 24.03 10.48 39.35
CA LEU A 81 24.53 10.74 37.98
C LEU A 81 24.52 9.50 37.07
N HIS A 82 24.59 8.32 37.67
CA HIS A 82 24.72 7.03 36.98
C HIS A 82 23.42 6.68 36.23
N ALA A 83 22.26 7.11 36.75
CA ALA A 83 20.96 6.87 36.13
C ALA A 83 20.71 7.81 34.93
N ILE A 84 21.27 9.03 34.95
CA ILE A 84 21.09 10.03 33.89
C ILE A 84 21.93 9.69 32.67
N MET A 85 23.14 9.19 32.88
CA MET A 85 24.11 8.95 31.80
C MET A 85 24.01 7.54 31.20
N GLY A 86 23.50 6.55 31.95
CA GLY A 86 23.36 5.16 31.49
C GLY A 86 22.05 4.82 30.76
N GLY A 87 21.05 5.70 30.80
CA GLY A 87 19.70 5.42 30.25
C GLY A 87 19.55 5.57 28.74
N SER A 88 20.58 5.99 28.01
CA SER A 88 20.49 6.20 26.56
C SER A 88 21.16 5.04 25.82
N MET A 89 20.36 4.18 25.19
CA MET A 89 20.69 3.18 24.16
C MET A 89 20.90 1.69 24.53
N ALA A 90 20.99 1.28 25.80
CA ALA A 90 21.26 -0.13 26.13
C ALA A 90 20.03 -1.08 26.15
N GLY A 91 18.87 -0.65 25.65
CA GLY A 91 17.58 -1.34 25.90
C GLY A 91 16.74 -1.72 24.69
N PHE A 92 17.17 -1.44 23.45
CA PHE A 92 16.53 -2.07 22.30
C PHE A 92 17.28 -3.37 22.01
N PRO A 93 16.66 -4.57 22.20
CA PRO A 93 17.25 -5.79 21.70
C PRO A 93 17.51 -5.60 20.20
N GLN A 94 18.77 -5.79 19.79
CA GLN A 94 19.10 -5.93 18.38
C GLN A 94 18.14 -6.98 17.79
N PRO A 95 17.41 -6.68 16.71
CA PRO A 95 16.76 -7.73 15.95
C PRO A 95 17.87 -8.60 15.36
N MET A 96 17.83 -9.89 15.72
CA MET A 96 18.68 -10.94 15.18
C MET A 96 18.81 -10.83 13.65
N PRO A 97 20.03 -10.89 13.09
CA PRO A 97 20.22 -11.03 11.66
C PRO A 97 19.88 -12.48 11.29
N GLY A 98 18.65 -12.75 10.88
CA GLY A 98 18.32 -14.05 10.29
C GLY A 98 16.89 -14.51 10.49
N GLN A 99 15.96 -13.96 9.72
CA GLN A 99 14.88 -14.76 9.13
C GLN A 99 14.14 -13.89 8.11
N GLY A 100 14.38 -14.19 6.84
CA GLY A 100 13.75 -13.54 5.72
C GLY A 100 12.25 -13.82 5.69
N VAL A 101 11.46 -12.86 6.18
CA VAL A 101 10.06 -12.73 5.81
C VAL A 101 10.02 -11.87 4.55
N GLN A 102 10.38 -12.48 3.43
CA GLN A 102 10.34 -11.85 2.11
C GLN A 102 8.92 -12.00 1.56
N ASN A 103 7.99 -11.19 2.10
CA ASN A 103 6.64 -11.08 1.58
C ASN A 103 6.55 -9.88 0.62
N GLY A 104 6.55 -10.21 -0.68
CA GLY A 104 5.76 -9.50 -1.70
C GLY A 104 6.29 -8.16 -2.24
N MET A 105 7.02 -8.21 -3.35
CA MET A 105 6.65 -7.55 -4.62
C MET A 105 7.50 -8.07 -5.80
N PRO A 106 6.93 -8.21 -7.01
CA PRO A 106 7.59 -8.82 -8.15
C PRO A 106 8.54 -7.83 -8.86
N MET A 107 9.85 -8.08 -8.78
CA MET A 107 10.82 -7.58 -9.77
C MET A 107 10.67 -8.43 -11.05
N MET A 108 9.89 -7.94 -12.02
CA MET A 108 9.86 -8.50 -13.37
C MET A 108 10.22 -7.39 -14.38
N ALA A 109 11.41 -6.80 -14.24
CA ALA A 109 11.88 -5.77 -15.16
C ALA A 109 13.41 -5.57 -15.17
N GLN A 110 14.23 -6.64 -15.23
CA GLN A 110 15.62 -6.50 -15.66
C GLN A 110 16.27 -7.84 -16.01
N ALA A 111 15.89 -8.42 -17.15
CA ALA A 111 16.62 -9.54 -17.75
C ALA A 111 16.71 -9.33 -19.26
N ALA A 112 17.29 -8.19 -19.65
CA ALA A 112 17.90 -7.99 -20.95
C ALA A 112 19.03 -6.98 -20.75
N VAL A 113 20.22 -7.28 -21.25
CA VAL A 113 21.45 -6.46 -21.19
C VAL A 113 22.26 -6.62 -19.89
N GLN A 114 23.00 -7.72 -19.80
CA GLN A 114 24.42 -7.69 -19.42
C GLN A 114 25.06 -9.05 -19.74
N GLN A 115 25.44 -9.20 -20.99
CA GLN A 115 26.33 -10.26 -21.47
C GLN A 115 27.63 -9.59 -21.88
N ALA A 116 28.50 -9.28 -20.91
CA ALA A 116 29.92 -9.00 -21.13
C ALA A 116 30.62 -8.79 -19.78
N GLN A 117 31.18 -9.85 -19.20
CA GLN A 117 32.49 -9.92 -18.53
C GLN A 117 32.52 -11.04 -17.48
N GLY A 118 33.05 -12.19 -17.89
CA GLY A 118 34.17 -12.86 -17.22
C GLY A 118 34.08 -13.39 -15.78
N GLY A 119 32.93 -13.35 -15.10
CA GLY A 119 32.77 -13.94 -13.76
C GLY A 119 32.22 -15.37 -13.82
N GLN A 120 32.94 -16.35 -13.26
CA GLN A 120 32.43 -17.72 -13.12
C GLN A 120 31.05 -17.73 -12.45
N PRO A 121 30.03 -18.38 -13.03
CA PRO A 121 28.73 -18.47 -12.43
C PRO A 121 28.79 -19.39 -11.20
N GLN A 122 28.45 -18.86 -10.03
CA GLN A 122 28.19 -19.69 -8.85
C GLN A 122 26.98 -20.60 -9.14
N PRO A 123 27.12 -21.93 -9.03
CA PRO A 123 26.07 -22.89 -9.42
C PRO A 123 24.87 -22.92 -8.44
N ASP A 124 24.98 -22.34 -7.25
CA ASP A 124 23.95 -22.48 -6.20
C ASP A 124 22.65 -21.71 -6.48
N VAL A 125 22.72 -20.52 -7.09
CA VAL A 125 21.53 -19.66 -7.25
C VAL A 125 20.55 -20.23 -8.28
N GLN A 126 21.07 -20.86 -9.35
CA GLN A 126 20.22 -21.42 -10.41
C GLN A 126 19.48 -22.69 -9.96
N GLN A 127 20.10 -23.50 -9.10
CA GLN A 127 19.49 -24.72 -8.58
C GLN A 127 18.37 -24.40 -7.58
N GLN A 128 18.55 -23.37 -6.75
CA GLN A 128 17.52 -22.93 -5.80
C GLN A 128 16.26 -22.43 -6.50
N PHE A 129 16.39 -21.71 -7.62
CA PHE A 129 15.25 -21.22 -8.39
C PHE A 129 14.46 -22.37 -9.04
N GLN A 130 15.15 -23.36 -9.59
CA GLN A 130 14.49 -24.52 -10.21
C GLN A 130 13.73 -25.36 -9.15
N GLN A 131 14.29 -25.50 -7.94
CA GLN A 131 13.64 -26.21 -6.85
C GLN A 131 12.39 -25.47 -6.35
N GLN A 132 12.43 -24.14 -6.24
CA GLN A 132 11.27 -23.33 -5.85
C GLN A 132 10.15 -23.38 -6.90
N PHE A 133 10.49 -23.37 -8.19
CA PHE A 133 9.51 -23.47 -9.27
C PHE A 133 8.79 -24.83 -9.25
N GLN A 134 9.54 -25.91 -8.99
CA GLN A 134 8.97 -27.26 -8.91
C GLN A 134 8.05 -27.42 -7.70
N GLN A 135 8.39 -26.80 -6.56
CA GLN A 135 7.56 -26.81 -5.36
C GLN A 135 6.24 -26.05 -5.55
N MET A 136 6.28 -24.91 -6.26
CA MET A 136 5.07 -24.14 -6.58
C MET A 136 4.12 -24.91 -7.52
N GLN A 137 4.68 -25.64 -8.49
CA GLN A 137 3.87 -26.44 -9.41
C GLN A 137 3.15 -27.59 -8.69
N GLN A 138 3.81 -28.21 -7.69
CA GLN A 138 3.18 -29.22 -6.83
C GLN A 138 2.04 -28.65 -5.98
N MET A 139 2.21 -27.44 -5.43
CA MET A 139 1.19 -26.82 -4.60
C MET A 139 -0.06 -26.46 -5.42
N GLN A 140 0.10 -25.96 -6.65
CA GLN A 140 -1.04 -25.66 -7.53
C GLN A 140 -1.83 -26.92 -7.89
N MET A 141 -1.16 -28.05 -8.07
CA MET A 141 -1.82 -29.32 -8.36
C MET A 141 -2.60 -29.84 -7.15
N GLN A 142 -2.07 -29.67 -5.93
CA GLN A 142 -2.78 -30.08 -4.72
C GLN A 142 -4.00 -29.20 -4.42
N ALA A 143 -3.95 -27.90 -4.74
CA ALA A 143 -5.08 -26.99 -4.60
C ALA A 143 -6.26 -27.31 -5.53
N LEU A 144 -5.99 -27.83 -6.74
CA LEU A 144 -7.04 -28.26 -7.67
C LEU A 144 -7.76 -29.53 -7.21
N GLN A 145 -7.08 -30.42 -6.47
CA GLN A 145 -7.66 -31.69 -6.04
C GLN A 145 -8.61 -31.55 -4.83
N GLN A 146 -8.50 -30.47 -4.04
CA GLN A 146 -9.42 -30.20 -2.93
C GLN A 146 -10.74 -29.51 -3.33
N GLN A 147 -10.89 -29.05 -4.58
CA GLN A 147 -12.19 -28.61 -5.08
C GLN A 147 -13.00 -29.80 -5.60
N GLN A 148 -13.37 -30.70 -4.68
CA GLN A 148 -14.53 -31.56 -4.89
C GLN A 148 -15.82 -30.70 -4.73
N PRO A 149 -16.86 -30.94 -5.55
CA PRO A 149 -18.09 -30.18 -5.47
C PRO A 149 -18.82 -30.53 -4.17
N VAL A 150 -18.96 -29.56 -3.27
CA VAL A 150 -19.93 -29.63 -2.19
C VAL A 150 -21.33 -29.56 -2.79
N SER A 151 -21.93 -30.72 -2.98
CA SER A 151 -23.32 -30.89 -3.37
C SER A 151 -24.27 -30.32 -2.29
N ASN A 152 -25.12 -29.40 -2.73
CA ASN A 152 -26.48 -29.10 -2.24
C ASN A 152 -26.74 -29.03 -0.73
N THR A 153 -26.84 -27.79 -0.22
CA THR A 153 -27.90 -27.46 0.74
C THR A 153 -28.53 -26.12 0.38
N ALA A 154 -29.86 -26.15 0.30
CA ALA A 154 -30.77 -25.07 -0.08
C ALA A 154 -30.44 -23.71 0.54
N THR A 155 -30.27 -22.71 -0.33
CA THR A 155 -30.29 -21.29 0.02
C THR A 155 -31.73 -20.88 0.27
N ALA A 156 -32.08 -20.71 1.55
CA ALA A 156 -33.28 -19.98 1.95
C ALA A 156 -33.10 -18.48 1.60
N PRO A 157 -34.13 -17.80 1.04
CA PRO A 157 -34.07 -16.38 0.72
C PRO A 157 -34.07 -15.54 2.01
N PRO A 158 -33.29 -14.44 2.08
CA PRO A 158 -33.34 -13.52 3.22
C PRO A 158 -34.69 -12.78 3.28
N PRO A 159 -35.23 -12.51 4.48
CA PRO A 159 -36.47 -11.78 4.63
C PRO A 159 -36.31 -10.32 4.20
N LEU A 160 -37.28 -9.86 3.41
CA LEU A 160 -37.50 -8.47 3.06
C LEU A 160 -37.70 -7.64 4.35
N VAL A 161 -36.69 -6.87 4.73
CA VAL A 161 -36.87 -5.76 5.68
C VAL A 161 -37.54 -4.62 4.92
N ASN A 162 -38.86 -4.57 5.05
CA ASN A 162 -39.66 -3.37 4.88
C ASN A 162 -39.34 -2.40 6.02
N GLY A 163 -38.46 -1.43 5.76
CA GLY A 163 -38.34 -0.19 6.53
C GLY A 163 -38.39 0.95 5.51
N MET A 164 -39.58 1.38 5.10
CA MET A 164 -40.38 2.43 5.76
C MET A 164 -39.59 3.74 5.85
N GLY A 165 -40.09 4.71 5.08
CA GLY A 165 -39.38 5.89 4.65
C GLY A 165 -38.88 6.80 5.76
N GLN A 166 -37.84 7.56 5.42
CA GLN A 166 -37.83 8.97 5.70
C GLN A 166 -37.17 9.71 4.53
N GLU A 167 -38.02 10.41 3.78
CA GLU A 167 -37.66 11.59 3.03
C GLU A 167 -36.91 12.55 3.96
N VAL A 168 -35.69 12.95 3.60
CA VAL A 168 -35.23 14.29 3.92
C VAL A 168 -34.72 14.92 2.63
N SER A 169 -35.64 15.74 2.12
CA SER A 169 -35.47 16.75 1.11
C SER A 169 -34.41 17.79 1.49
N GLN A 170 -34.04 18.57 0.47
CA GLN A 170 -33.39 19.88 0.49
C GLN A 170 -31.89 19.88 0.21
N GLY A 171 -31.61 20.22 -1.04
CA GLY A 171 -30.28 20.59 -1.50
C GLY A 171 -29.81 21.93 -0.94
N LYS A 172 -28.51 22.14 -1.09
CA LYS A 172 -27.90 23.45 -0.98
C LYS A 172 -26.93 23.58 -2.14
N ALA A 173 -27.33 24.40 -3.10
CA ALA A 173 -26.47 24.92 -4.13
C ALA A 173 -25.40 25.78 -3.44
N GLU A 174 -24.14 25.39 -3.56
CA GLU A 174 -23.02 26.21 -3.15
C GLU A 174 -22.34 26.75 -4.40
N SER A 175 -22.56 28.05 -4.60
CA SER A 175 -22.10 28.88 -5.70
C SER A 175 -20.57 28.91 -5.74
N LYS A 176 -20.01 28.53 -6.89
CA LYS A 176 -18.63 28.85 -7.26
C LYS A 176 -18.52 30.34 -7.53
N GLU A 177 -17.93 31.07 -6.59
CA GLU A 177 -17.45 32.43 -6.78
C GLU A 177 -16.07 32.38 -7.45
N ALA A 178 -15.95 33.01 -8.62
CA ALA A 178 -14.72 33.07 -9.41
C ALA A 178 -13.83 34.23 -8.89
N PRO A 179 -12.50 34.03 -8.75
CA PRO A 179 -11.60 35.13 -8.44
C PRO A 179 -11.37 35.99 -9.69
N LYS A 180 -11.59 37.30 -9.54
CA LYS A 180 -11.27 38.32 -10.54
C LYS A 180 -9.75 38.46 -10.65
N GLU A 181 -9.23 38.34 -11.87
CA GLU A 181 -7.87 38.75 -12.23
C GLU A 181 -7.75 40.27 -12.12
N GLU A 182 -6.83 40.73 -11.27
CA GLU A 182 -6.38 42.11 -11.20
C GLU A 182 -5.01 42.20 -11.89
N THR A 183 -5.01 42.65 -13.15
CA THR A 183 -3.81 43.00 -13.90
C THR A 183 -3.20 44.30 -13.38
N PRO A 184 -1.92 44.34 -12.96
CA PRO A 184 -1.22 45.59 -12.70
C PRO A 184 -0.74 46.21 -14.02
N GLN A 185 -1.12 47.47 -14.26
CA GLN A 185 -0.50 48.34 -15.25
C GLN A 185 0.85 48.82 -14.72
N VAL A 186 1.95 48.50 -15.42
CA VAL A 186 3.13 49.36 -15.57
C VAL A 186 3.72 49.13 -16.96
#